data_AF-A0A7S3FTF8-F1
#
_entry.id   AF-A0A7S3FTF8-F1
#
_cell.length_a   1.000
_cell.length_b   1.000
_cell.length_c   1.000
_cell.angle_alpha   90.00
_cell.angle_beta   90.00
_cell.angle_gamma   90.00
#
_symmetry.space_group_name_H-M   'P 1'
#
loop_
_entity.id
_entity.type
_entity.pdbx_description
1 polymer ?
#
loop_
_entity_poly.entity_id
_entity_poly.type
_entity_poly.pdbx_seq_one_letter_code
_entity_poly.pdbx_strand_id
1 'polypeptide(L)'
;SPFSSLLTPSLQTMEGIYAFADQIKVYKGILDATQEIQSWLRYHSVNMVTSKNEFGKQQSDIDLVADKIIFKHMKASGVVFAAASEESPQANPLNENGSYFVTFDPIDGTSVIDCNFSVGSIFGIWETQDLQ
;
A
#
# COMPACT_ATOMS: atom_id res chain seq x y z
N SER A 1 -23.31 -11.59 37.18
CA SER A 1 -24.64 -11.88 36.59
C SER A 1 -24.46 -12.94 35.51
N PRO A 2 -25.34 -13.96 35.41
CA PRO A 2 -25.26 -15.02 34.38
C PRO A 2 -25.37 -14.50 32.94
N PHE A 3 -25.76 -13.23 32.74
CA PHE A 3 -25.76 -12.57 31.44
C PHE A 3 -24.40 -11.96 31.03
N SER A 4 -23.44 -11.86 31.95
CA SER A 4 -22.12 -11.27 31.67
C SER A 4 -21.23 -12.17 30.80
N SER A 5 -21.41 -13.49 30.87
CA SER A 5 -20.59 -14.47 30.13
C SER A 5 -21.07 -14.72 28.71
N LEU A 6 -22.26 -14.23 28.34
CA LEU A 6 -22.86 -14.36 27.00
C LEU A 6 -22.50 -13.20 26.07
N LEU A 7 -21.90 -12.12 26.59
CA LEU A 7 -21.58 -10.90 25.85
C LEU A 7 -20.07 -10.70 25.60
N THR A 8 -19.22 -11.55 26.17
CA THR A 8 -17.76 -11.54 25.94
C THR A 8 -17.40 -12.59 24.90
N PRO A 9 -16.96 -12.20 23.69
CA PRO A 9 -16.47 -13.16 22.70
C PRO A 9 -15.27 -13.94 23.25
N SER A 10 -15.05 -15.15 22.73
CA SER A 10 -13.82 -15.89 23.06
C SER A 10 -12.58 -15.11 22.58
N LEU A 11 -11.44 -15.31 23.22
CA LEU A 11 -10.18 -14.65 22.84
C LEU A 11 -9.87 -14.86 21.35
N GLN A 12 -10.04 -16.09 20.86
CA GLN A 12 -9.82 -16.47 19.46
C GLN A 12 -10.80 -15.75 18.50
N THR A 13 -12.04 -15.53 18.94
CA THR A 13 -13.00 -14.71 18.17
C THR A 13 -12.58 -13.25 18.15
N MET A 14 -12.07 -12.72 19.27
CA MET A 14 -11.59 -11.33 19.32
C MET A 14 -10.37 -11.12 18.42
N GLU A 15 -9.39 -12.03 18.47
CA GLU A 15 -8.21 -12.00 17.59
C GLU A 15 -8.62 -12.00 16.11
N GLY A 16 -9.56 -12.86 15.72
CA GLY A 16 -10.11 -12.88 14.36
C GLY A 16 -10.79 -11.58 13.95
N ILE A 17 -11.54 -10.93 14.86
CA ILE A 17 -12.18 -9.63 14.60
C ILE A 17 -11.13 -8.53 14.42
N TYR A 18 -10.09 -8.50 15.26
CA TYR A 18 -9.02 -7.51 15.15
C TYR A 18 -8.21 -7.68 13.86
N ALA A 19 -7.85 -8.92 13.50
CA ALA A 19 -7.16 -9.21 12.23
C ALA A 19 -7.99 -8.75 11.03
N PHE A 20 -9.30 -9.03 11.02
CA PHE A 20 -10.20 -8.56 9.95
C PHE A 20 -10.29 -7.03 9.90
N ALA A 21 -10.39 -6.37 11.06
CA ALA A 21 -10.42 -4.91 11.14
C ALA A 21 -9.13 -4.26 10.62
N ASP A 22 -7.97 -4.87 10.89
CA ASP A 22 -6.69 -4.38 10.42
C ASP A 22 -6.53 -4.61 8.91
N GLN A 23 -6.97 -5.75 8.38
CA GLN A 23 -6.99 -5.98 6.93
C GLN A 23 -7.83 -4.91 6.19
N ILE A 24 -8.98 -4.53 6.75
CA ILE A 24 -9.81 -3.44 6.21
C ILE A 24 -9.05 -2.12 6.15
N LYS A 25 -8.23 -1.80 7.16
CA LYS A 25 -7.43 -0.58 7.16
C LYS A 25 -6.39 -0.57 6.04
N VAL A 26 -5.78 -1.72 5.72
CA VAL A 26 -4.87 -1.84 4.57
C VAL A 26 -5.63 -1.55 3.27
N TYR A 27 -6.78 -2.21 3.05
CA TYR A 27 -7.59 -1.97 1.85
C TYR A 27 -8.10 -0.53 1.74
N LYS A 28 -8.46 0.09 2.86
CA LYS A 28 -8.84 1.51 2.90
C LYS A 28 -7.67 2.41 2.51
N GLY A 29 -6.46 2.12 3.01
CA GLY A 29 -5.25 2.84 2.63
C GLY A 29 -4.93 2.72 1.14
N ILE A 30 -5.13 1.54 0.55
CA ILE A 30 -4.99 1.32 -0.90
C ILE A 30 -6.03 2.15 -1.68
N LEU A 31 -7.30 2.12 -1.25
CA LEU A 31 -8.35 2.92 -1.88
C LEU A 31 -8.04 4.41 -1.83
N ASP A 32 -7.59 4.92 -0.69
CA ASP A 32 -7.27 6.34 -0.54
C ASP A 32 -6.04 6.76 -1.36
N ALA A 33 -5.01 5.91 -1.39
CA ALA A 33 -3.83 6.13 -2.22
C ALA A 33 -4.20 6.17 -3.72
N THR A 34 -4.96 5.18 -4.19
CA THR A 34 -5.38 5.11 -5.60
C THR A 34 -6.30 6.26 -5.99
N GLN A 35 -7.16 6.75 -5.11
CA GLN A 35 -7.96 7.95 -5.35
C GLN A 35 -7.09 9.22 -5.47
N GLU A 36 -6.06 9.36 -4.63
CA GLU A 36 -5.10 10.48 -4.69
C GLU A 36 -4.26 10.42 -5.98
N ILE A 37 -3.75 9.23 -6.36
CA ILE A 37 -3.01 9.00 -7.61
C ILE A 37 -3.88 9.30 -8.82
N GLN A 38 -5.11 8.76 -8.86
CA GLN A 38 -6.05 9.05 -9.93
C GLN A 38 -6.29 10.56 -10.05
N SER A 39 -6.42 11.26 -8.93
CA SER A 39 -6.65 12.71 -8.95
C SER A 39 -5.44 13.43 -9.52
N TRP A 40 -4.23 13.01 -9.15
CA TRP A 40 -3.00 13.52 -9.72
C TRP A 40 -2.97 13.34 -11.24
N LEU A 41 -3.23 12.13 -11.74
CA LEU A 41 -3.25 11.79 -13.17
C LEU A 41 -4.27 12.60 -13.99
N ARG A 42 -5.38 13.02 -13.39
CA ARG A 42 -6.39 13.85 -14.10
C ARG A 42 -5.95 15.30 -14.30
N TYR A 43 -5.08 15.81 -13.44
CA TYR A 43 -4.78 17.25 -13.36
C TYR A 43 -3.30 17.59 -13.61
N HIS A 44 -2.44 16.59 -13.83
CA HIS A 44 -1.02 16.79 -14.10
C HIS A 44 -0.61 16.03 -15.36
N SER A 45 0.37 16.59 -16.07
CA SER A 45 1.07 15.89 -17.14
C SER A 45 2.21 15.07 -16.55
N VAL A 46 2.47 13.92 -17.16
CA VAL A 46 3.56 13.03 -16.77
C VAL A 46 4.83 13.43 -17.48
N ASN A 47 5.94 13.51 -16.76
CA ASN A 47 7.25 13.87 -17.29
C ASN A 47 8.27 12.80 -16.92
N MET A 48 9.21 12.54 -17.83
CA MET A 48 10.34 11.68 -17.52
C MET A 48 11.30 12.38 -16.57
N VAL A 49 11.78 11.67 -15.55
CA VAL A 49 12.88 12.15 -14.70
C VAL A 49 14.22 11.64 -15.24
N THR A 50 15.29 12.34 -14.87
CA THR A 50 16.66 12.00 -15.29
C THR A 50 17.23 10.80 -14.52
N SER A 51 16.63 10.45 -13.37
CA SER A 51 17.05 9.33 -12.54
C SER A 51 16.58 7.99 -13.10
N LYS A 52 17.28 6.93 -12.67
CA LYS A 52 16.89 5.53 -12.88
C LYS A 52 16.74 4.86 -11.53
N ASN A 53 15.83 3.90 -11.44
CA ASN A 53 15.68 3.08 -10.24
C ASN A 53 16.78 2.01 -10.12
N GLU A 54 16.75 1.22 -9.04
CA GLU A 54 17.74 0.17 -8.77
C GLU A 54 17.79 -0.92 -9.86
N PHE A 55 16.75 -1.03 -10.69
CA PHE A 55 16.67 -1.93 -11.84
C PHE A 55 17.11 -1.30 -13.17
N GLY A 56 17.53 -0.02 -13.16
CA GLY A 56 17.99 0.70 -14.34
C GLY A 56 16.89 1.22 -15.27
N LYS A 57 15.61 1.13 -14.86
CA LYS A 57 14.45 1.68 -15.57
C LYS A 57 14.46 3.21 -15.44
N GLN A 58 14.22 3.92 -16.54
CA GLN A 58 14.00 5.36 -16.51
C GLN A 58 12.65 5.63 -15.85
N GLN A 59 12.64 6.46 -14.81
CA GLN A 59 11.45 6.75 -14.04
C GLN A 59 10.68 7.94 -14.64
N SER A 60 9.41 8.03 -14.29
CA SER A 60 8.57 9.21 -14.48
C SER A 60 8.32 9.93 -13.16
N ASP A 61 7.89 11.19 -13.23
CA ASP A 61 7.47 11.95 -12.05
C ASP A 61 6.28 11.29 -11.33
N ILE A 62 5.35 10.67 -12.08
CA ILE A 62 4.21 9.97 -11.50
C ILE A 62 4.62 8.71 -10.75
N ASP A 63 5.63 7.96 -11.20
CA ASP A 63 6.13 6.79 -10.45
C ASP A 63 6.59 7.24 -9.04
N LEU A 64 7.37 8.33 -8.98
CA LEU A 64 7.89 8.88 -7.72
C LEU A 64 6.79 9.50 -6.83
N VAL A 65 5.77 10.10 -7.44
CA VAL A 65 4.63 10.69 -6.71
C VAL A 65 3.73 9.60 -6.15
N ALA A 66 3.39 8.60 -6.97
CA ALA A 66 2.57 7.46 -6.58
C ALA A 66 3.24 6.66 -5.46
N ASP A 67 4.55 6.42 -5.55
CA ASP A 67 5.33 5.74 -4.52
C ASP A 67 5.19 6.45 -3.16
N LYS A 68 5.40 7.77 -3.13
CA LYS A 68 5.25 8.59 -1.92
C LYS A 68 3.81 8.58 -1.37
N ILE A 69 2.81 8.67 -2.24
CA ILE A 69 1.40 8.64 -1.85
C ILE A 69 1.09 7.29 -1.18
N ILE A 70 1.50 6.18 -1.79
CA ILE A 70 1.24 4.84 -1.26
C ILE A 70 1.94 4.67 0.09
N PHE A 71 3.24 4.99 0.21
CA PHE A 71 3.95 4.90 1.49
C PHE A 71 3.28 5.74 2.59
N LYS A 72 2.83 6.95 2.27
CA LYS A 72 2.10 7.84 3.19
C LYS A 72 0.82 7.17 3.71
N HIS A 73 0.00 6.59 2.83
CA HIS A 73 -1.25 5.93 3.23
C HIS A 73 -1.03 4.60 3.95
N MET A 74 -0.02 3.81 3.53
CA MET A 74 0.35 2.59 4.24
C MET A 74 0.81 2.92 5.67
N LYS A 75 1.60 3.97 5.86
CA LYS A 75 2.00 4.45 7.18
C LYS A 75 0.79 4.95 7.99
N ALA A 76 -0.11 5.71 7.36
CA ALA A 76 -1.30 6.25 8.02
C ALA A 76 -2.32 5.18 8.43
N SER A 77 -2.32 4.01 7.78
CA SER A 77 -3.18 2.88 8.16
C SER A 77 -2.91 2.37 9.58
N GLY A 78 -1.68 2.58 10.08
CA GLY A 78 -1.24 2.15 11.41
C GLY A 78 -1.06 0.64 11.57
N VAL A 79 -1.28 -0.16 10.52
CA VAL A 79 -1.25 -1.64 10.60
C VAL A 79 -0.22 -2.29 9.68
N VAL A 80 0.46 -1.49 8.85
CA VAL A 80 1.52 -1.96 7.96
C VAL A 80 2.86 -1.86 8.67
N PHE A 81 3.52 -3.01 8.85
CA PHE A 81 4.82 -3.16 9.46
C PHE A 81 5.92 -2.46 8.66
N ALA A 82 6.03 -2.87 7.40
CA ALA A 82 6.95 -2.30 6.43
C ALA A 82 6.34 -2.45 5.05
N ALA A 83 6.88 -1.69 4.09
CA ALA A 83 6.48 -1.82 2.70
C ALA A 83 7.68 -1.69 1.76
N ALA A 84 7.56 -2.24 0.56
CA ALA A 84 8.58 -2.13 -0.49
C ALA A 84 7.90 -1.88 -1.85
N SER A 85 8.60 -1.25 -2.78
CA SER A 85 8.04 -0.95 -4.09
C SER A 85 8.98 -1.26 -5.24
N GLU A 86 8.50 -1.22 -6.48
CA GLU A 86 9.38 -1.25 -7.66
C GLU A 86 10.47 -0.16 -7.58
N GLU A 87 10.13 1.02 -7.07
CA GLU A 87 11.03 2.18 -7.02
C GLU A 87 11.95 2.18 -5.78
N SER A 88 11.55 1.49 -4.71
CA SER A 88 12.33 1.27 -3.49
C SER A 88 12.21 -0.21 -3.06
N PRO A 89 13.03 -1.11 -3.65
CA PRO A 89 12.90 -2.56 -3.45
C PRO A 89 13.20 -3.06 -2.03
N GLN A 90 13.91 -2.25 -1.24
CA GLN A 90 14.21 -2.57 0.14
C GLN A 90 13.00 -2.31 1.05
N ALA A 91 12.80 -3.21 2.01
CA ALA A 91 11.75 -3.05 3.02
C ALA A 91 11.95 -1.75 3.80
N ASN A 92 11.00 -0.83 3.68
CA ASN A 92 10.94 0.43 4.38
C ASN A 92 10.05 0.28 5.63
N PRO A 93 10.61 0.33 6.85
CA PRO A 93 9.84 0.19 8.09
C PRO A 93 8.85 1.36 8.28
N LEU A 94 7.58 1.03 8.56
CA LEU A 94 6.50 2.02 8.74
C LEU A 94 5.93 2.02 10.15
N ASN A 95 5.69 0.84 10.73
CA ASN A 95 5.22 0.66 12.11
C ASN A 95 5.72 -0.68 12.69
N GLU A 96 6.58 -0.66 13.70
CA GLU A 96 7.10 -1.87 14.33
C GLU A 96 6.03 -2.84 14.87
N ASN A 97 4.82 -2.35 15.17
CA ASN A 97 3.68 -3.16 15.65
C ASN A 97 2.67 -3.50 14.54
N GLY A 98 2.99 -3.24 13.28
CA GLY A 98 2.11 -3.58 12.16
C GLY A 98 2.00 -5.10 11.96
N SER A 99 0.83 -5.54 11.50
CA SER A 99 0.54 -6.96 11.22
C SER A 99 0.71 -7.33 9.75
N TYR A 100 0.92 -6.34 8.88
CA TYR A 100 1.01 -6.55 7.43
C TYR A 100 2.30 -6.04 6.82
N PHE A 101 2.81 -6.75 5.83
CA PHE A 101 3.79 -6.22 4.89
C PHE A 101 3.12 -6.00 3.55
N VAL A 102 3.40 -4.85 2.92
CA VAL A 102 2.78 -4.49 1.64
C VAL A 102 3.88 -4.26 0.61
N THR A 103 3.77 -4.91 -0.53
CA THR A 103 4.59 -4.56 -1.70
C THR A 103 3.73 -4.00 -2.80
N PHE A 104 4.32 -3.15 -3.65
CA PHE A 104 3.55 -2.54 -4.71
C PHE A 104 4.37 -2.13 -5.92
N ASP A 105 3.74 -2.19 -7.08
CA ASP A 105 4.10 -1.40 -8.25
C ASP A 105 3.23 -0.14 -8.22
N PRO A 106 3.82 1.06 -7.98
CA PRO A 106 3.05 2.29 -7.88
C PRO A 106 2.24 2.58 -9.14
N ILE A 107 2.82 2.35 -10.32
CA ILE A 107 2.21 2.59 -11.63
C ILE A 107 2.74 1.55 -12.62
N ASP A 108 1.98 0.48 -12.79
CA ASP A 108 2.17 -0.45 -13.89
C ASP A 108 1.68 0.18 -15.20
N GLY A 109 2.49 0.04 -16.25
CA GLY A 109 2.19 0.58 -17.58
C GLY A 109 2.60 2.04 -17.80
N THR A 110 3.49 2.63 -16.99
CA THR A 110 3.99 4.01 -17.21
C THR A 110 4.50 4.26 -18.64
N SER A 111 5.04 3.24 -19.31
CA SER A 111 5.52 3.34 -20.70
C SER A 111 4.43 3.64 -21.75
N VAL A 112 3.16 3.40 -21.44
CA VAL A 112 2.01 3.64 -22.34
C VAL A 112 1.15 4.83 -21.91
N ILE A 113 1.60 5.58 -20.90
CA ILE A 113 0.84 6.72 -20.35
C ILE A 113 0.67 7.86 -21.36
N ASP A 114 1.70 8.11 -22.19
CA ASP A 114 1.68 9.11 -23.26
C ASP A 114 0.67 8.77 -24.36
N CYS A 115 0.33 7.49 -24.51
CA CYS A 115 -0.67 7.00 -25.45
C CYS A 115 -2.11 7.06 -24.89
N ASN A 116 -2.29 7.56 -23.66
CA ASN A 116 -3.56 7.58 -22.93
C ASN A 116 -4.20 6.18 -22.83
N PHE A 117 -3.37 5.15 -22.69
CA PHE A 117 -3.81 3.79 -22.40
C PHE A 117 -4.03 3.59 -20.89
N SER A 118 -4.72 2.52 -20.53
CA SER A 118 -4.96 2.17 -19.14
C SER A 118 -3.64 1.87 -18.42
N VAL A 119 -3.47 2.49 -17.26
CA VAL A 119 -2.43 2.22 -16.27
C VAL A 119 -3.08 1.89 -14.93
N GLY A 120 -2.33 1.30 -14.01
CA GLY A 120 -2.87 0.94 -12.68
C GLY A 120 -1.77 0.71 -11.66
N SER A 121 -2.15 0.45 -10.42
CA SER A 121 -1.22 0.09 -9.36
C SER A 121 -1.42 -1.38 -8.97
N ILE A 122 -0.34 -2.10 -8.70
CA ILE A 122 -0.38 -3.51 -8.29
C ILE A 122 0.04 -3.57 -6.83
N PHE A 123 -0.69 -4.34 -6.01
CA PHE A 123 -0.40 -4.52 -4.60
C PHE A 123 -0.33 -6.00 -4.24
N GLY A 124 0.65 -6.36 -3.42
CA GLY A 124 0.65 -7.59 -2.66
C GLY A 124 0.55 -7.27 -1.16
N ILE A 125 -0.18 -8.11 -0.43
CA ILE A 125 -0.41 -7.97 1.00
C ILE A 125 -0.09 -9.31 1.66
N TRP A 126 0.82 -9.30 2.62
CA TRP A 126 1.21 -10.47 3.40
C TRP A 126 1.01 -10.18 4.87
N GLU A 127 0.62 -11.19 5.64
CA GLU A 127 0.72 -11.08 7.09
C GLU A 127 2.19 -11.16 7.49
N THR A 128 2.63 -10.32 8.44
CA THR A 128 4.03 -10.28 8.85
C THR A 128 4.53 -11.62 9.38
N GLN A 129 3.62 -12.43 9.94
CA GLN A 129 3.92 -13.80 10.39
C GLN A 129 4.31 -14.75 9.25
N ASP A 130 3.90 -14.48 8.01
CA ASP A 130 4.20 -15.32 6.84
C ASP A 130 5.57 -15.02 6.22
N LEU A 131 6.29 -14.01 6.72
CA LEU A 131 7.58 -13.55 6.16
C LEU A 131 8.80 -14.19 6.84
N GLN A 132 8.61 -15.31 7.52
CA GLN A 132 9.67 -16.06 8.22
C GLN A 132 10.61 -16.81 7.27
#